data_AF-A0A8X6M780-F1
#
_entry.id   AF-A0A8X6M780-F1
#
_cell.length_a   1.000
_cell.length_b   1.000
_cell.length_c   1.000
_cell.angle_alpha   90.00
_cell.angle_beta   90.00
_cell.angle_gamma   90.00
#
_symmetry.space_group_name_H-M   'P 1'
#
loop_
_entity.id
_entity.type
_entity.pdbx_description
1 polymer ?
#
loop_
_entity_poly.entity_id
_entity_poly.type
_entity_poly.pdbx_seq_one_letter_code
_entity_poly.pdbx_strand_id
1 'polypeptide(L)'
;FEQYVLHDCLFWEKWYDNDGTPTLQEDRNVLYENRLLGSPRMRMLRVRNDSCVVHDDFKSSISECYDVYSPQVEDKRPFGVMNGTAWTYFSERELGGSSHWGLLATYSGAGSYADLGTSQAESKAVMAYLKENLWISRATRAVFLDFTVYNANLNLFCIAKIVFEFPATGGMIPSWSFRTVKLLRYVTTSDYFIFICEIIFTVFVVYYLIEEILEIKRNKCKYFKDFFNIQDILVLVVSIMCIGFSVYRNMVMEGLLEDLLSRPDNYPNFNF
;
A
#
# COMPACT_ATOMS: atom_id res chain seq x y z
N PHE A 1 5.08 -25.99 14.10
CA PHE A 1 5.16 -24.92 13.10
C PHE A 1 4.00 -25.11 12.16
N GLU A 2 2.96 -24.31 12.33
CA GLU A 2 1.80 -24.32 11.43
C GLU A 2 2.26 -23.79 10.07
N GLN A 3 2.18 -24.65 9.05
CA GLN A 3 2.15 -24.17 7.68
C GLN A 3 0.79 -23.47 7.53
N TYR A 4 0.75 -22.29 6.91
CA TYR A 4 -0.50 -21.57 6.55
C TYR A 4 -1.15 -20.64 7.59
N VAL A 5 -0.44 -20.19 8.63
CA VAL A 5 -0.97 -19.25 9.65
C VAL A 5 -1.73 -18.06 9.03
N LEU A 6 -1.10 -17.33 8.11
CA LEU A 6 -1.73 -16.17 7.48
C LEU A 6 -3.01 -16.56 6.73
N HIS A 7 -2.98 -17.68 6.03
CA HIS A 7 -4.05 -18.12 5.16
C HIS A 7 -5.29 -18.55 5.94
N ASP A 8 -5.09 -19.31 7.01
CA ASP A 8 -6.15 -19.71 7.92
C ASP A 8 -6.67 -18.51 8.74
N CYS A 9 -5.83 -17.51 9.02
CA CYS A 9 -6.25 -16.28 9.68
C CYS A 9 -6.99 -15.28 8.78
N LEU A 10 -6.82 -15.34 7.45
CA LEU A 10 -7.42 -14.38 6.52
C LEU A 10 -8.75 -14.88 5.93
N PHE A 11 -8.88 -16.18 5.71
CA PHE A 11 -10.09 -16.78 5.14
C PHE A 11 -10.85 -17.60 6.19
N TRP A 12 -11.86 -16.97 6.81
CA TRP A 12 -12.71 -17.61 7.81
C TRP A 12 -13.96 -18.18 7.16
N GLU A 13 -14.00 -19.51 7.00
CA GLU A 13 -15.13 -20.22 6.37
C GLU A 13 -16.11 -20.84 7.38
N LYS A 14 -15.78 -20.81 8.68
CA LYS A 14 -16.58 -21.45 9.73
C LYS A 14 -16.73 -20.56 10.97
N TRP A 15 -17.88 -20.68 11.61
CA TRP A 15 -18.11 -20.13 12.94
C TRP A 15 -17.36 -20.93 14.01
N TYR A 16 -17.14 -20.29 15.16
CA TYR A 16 -16.48 -20.85 16.33
C TYR A 16 -17.36 -21.81 17.14
N ASP A 17 -18.62 -22.00 16.72
CA ASP A 17 -19.54 -22.95 17.33
C ASP A 17 -19.02 -24.38 17.19
N ASN A 18 -19.39 -25.26 18.14
CA ASN A 18 -18.96 -26.67 18.12
C ASN A 18 -19.36 -27.42 16.84
N ASP A 19 -20.44 -26.98 16.20
CA ASP A 19 -20.94 -27.55 14.95
C ASP A 19 -20.24 -26.98 13.69
N GLY A 20 -19.39 -25.96 13.84
CA GLY A 20 -18.58 -25.39 12.76
C GLY A 20 -19.41 -24.92 11.57
N THR A 21 -20.52 -24.24 11.84
CA THR A 21 -21.47 -23.80 10.81
C THR A 21 -20.73 -22.96 9.75
N PRO A 22 -20.96 -23.22 8.46
CA PRO A 22 -20.27 -22.49 7.41
C PRO A 22 -20.74 -21.03 7.38
N THR A 23 -19.80 -20.10 7.23
CA THR A 23 -20.13 -18.71 6.92
C THR A 23 -20.65 -18.61 5.48
N LEU A 24 -21.43 -17.58 5.19
CA LEU A 24 -21.80 -17.28 3.80
C LEU A 24 -20.53 -17.05 3.00
N GLN A 25 -20.39 -17.69 1.84
CA GLN A 25 -19.19 -17.59 1.00
C GLN A 25 -18.94 -16.15 0.49
N GLU A 26 -19.98 -15.32 0.48
CA GLU A 26 -19.93 -13.89 0.18
C GLU A 26 -19.42 -13.03 1.36
N ASP A 27 -19.54 -13.54 2.58
CA ASP A 27 -19.09 -12.89 3.82
C ASP A 27 -17.64 -13.25 4.11
N ARG A 28 -16.75 -12.52 3.42
CA ARG A 28 -15.28 -12.62 3.55
C ARG A 28 -14.79 -11.90 4.80
N ASN A 29 -15.39 -12.20 5.95
CA ASN A 29 -15.13 -11.48 7.19
C ASN A 29 -14.03 -12.16 8.02
N VAL A 30 -12.94 -11.43 8.25
CA VAL A 30 -11.89 -11.79 9.21
C VAL A 30 -12.42 -11.56 10.62
N LEU A 31 -12.39 -12.60 11.45
CA LEU A 31 -12.96 -12.57 12.81
C LEU A 31 -14.43 -12.08 12.84
N TYR A 32 -15.20 -12.44 11.80
CA TYR A 32 -16.65 -12.17 11.67
C TYR A 32 -17.08 -10.71 11.51
N GLU A 33 -16.29 -9.73 11.98
CA GLU A 33 -16.65 -8.30 11.95
C GLU A 33 -15.89 -7.47 10.92
N ASN A 34 -14.70 -7.91 10.51
CA ASN A 34 -13.84 -7.14 9.61
C ASN A 34 -13.91 -7.71 8.20
N ARG A 35 -14.56 -7.02 7.27
CA ARG A 35 -14.73 -7.46 5.89
C ARG A 35 -13.45 -7.29 5.08
N LEU A 36 -12.92 -8.36 4.51
CA LEU A 36 -11.81 -8.29 3.56
C LEU A 36 -12.30 -7.64 2.25
N LEU A 37 -11.59 -6.60 1.79
CA LEU A 37 -11.92 -5.90 0.55
C LEU A 37 -11.01 -6.37 -0.58
N GLY A 38 -11.62 -6.89 -1.66
CA GLY A 38 -10.89 -7.40 -2.81
C GLY A 38 -10.11 -8.67 -2.53
N SER A 39 -9.18 -8.96 -3.42
CA SER A 39 -8.21 -10.04 -3.27
C SER A 39 -6.89 -9.53 -2.68
N PRO A 40 -6.27 -10.24 -1.71
CA PRO A 40 -4.92 -9.96 -1.26
C PRO A 40 -3.92 -10.09 -2.42
N ARG A 41 -3.01 -9.13 -2.55
CA ARG A 41 -2.01 -9.09 -3.62
C ARG A 41 -0.62 -9.39 -3.09
N MET A 42 0.05 -10.36 -3.69
CA MET A 42 1.49 -10.56 -3.54
C MET A 42 2.22 -9.86 -4.67
N ARG A 43 3.27 -9.09 -4.36
CA ARG A 43 4.11 -8.40 -5.35
C ARG A 43 5.57 -8.66 -5.06
N MET A 44 6.38 -8.90 -6.08
CA MET A 44 7.80 -9.22 -5.94
C MET A 44 8.68 -8.34 -6.81
N LEU A 45 9.84 -7.98 -6.25
CA LEU A 45 10.94 -7.34 -6.94
C LEU A 45 12.15 -8.26 -7.06
N ARG A 46 12.80 -8.18 -8.23
CA ARG A 46 13.96 -8.99 -8.61
C ARG A 46 15.09 -8.13 -9.15
N VAL A 47 16.31 -8.64 -9.05
CA VAL A 47 17.53 -8.03 -9.58
C VAL A 47 18.13 -8.91 -10.66
N ARG A 48 18.81 -8.30 -11.64
CA ARG A 48 19.43 -9.03 -12.75
C ARG A 48 20.63 -9.87 -12.28
N ASN A 49 20.91 -10.95 -13.02
CA ASN A 49 21.98 -11.91 -12.73
C ASN A 49 23.40 -11.41 -13.07
N ASP A 50 23.51 -10.30 -13.79
CA ASP A 50 24.74 -9.63 -14.20
C ASP A 50 24.95 -8.32 -13.43
N SER A 51 24.31 -8.20 -12.26
CA SER A 51 24.31 -6.96 -11.46
C SER A 51 25.60 -6.73 -10.68
N CYS A 52 26.41 -7.77 -10.47
CA CYS A 52 27.71 -7.64 -9.80
C CYS A 52 28.84 -8.35 -10.55
N VAL A 53 30.06 -7.89 -10.30
CA VAL A 53 31.29 -8.45 -10.87
C VAL A 53 31.90 -9.45 -9.89
N VAL A 54 31.92 -10.72 -10.27
CA VAL A 54 32.61 -11.78 -9.52
C VAL A 54 34.13 -11.60 -9.71
N HIS A 55 34.88 -11.71 -8.61
CA HIS A 55 36.35 -11.66 -8.63
C HIS A 55 36.92 -12.77 -9.52
N ASP A 56 38.01 -12.47 -10.24
CA ASP A 56 38.53 -13.35 -11.31
C ASP A 56 38.86 -14.76 -10.82
N ASP A 57 39.41 -14.90 -9.60
CA ASP A 57 39.71 -16.20 -8.99
C ASP A 57 38.48 -17.11 -8.80
N PHE A 58 37.29 -16.53 -8.66
CA PHE A 58 36.04 -17.26 -8.41
C PHE A 58 35.12 -17.34 -9.62
N LYS A 59 35.48 -16.72 -10.76
CA LYS A 59 34.68 -16.77 -11.99
C LYS A 59 34.46 -18.18 -12.51
N SER A 60 35.39 -19.10 -12.27
CA SER A 60 35.24 -20.51 -12.67
C SER A 60 34.17 -21.26 -11.86
N SER A 61 33.88 -20.80 -10.65
CA SER A 61 32.98 -21.49 -9.70
C SER A 61 31.65 -20.78 -9.52
N ILE A 62 31.57 -19.46 -9.76
CA ILE A 62 30.37 -18.65 -9.57
C ILE A 62 29.99 -18.03 -10.92
N SER A 63 28.93 -18.57 -11.53
CA SER A 63 28.40 -18.13 -12.82
C SER A 63 27.33 -17.02 -12.73
N GLU A 64 26.68 -16.88 -11.57
CA GLU A 64 25.57 -15.95 -11.35
C GLU A 64 25.86 -15.01 -10.19
N CYS A 65 25.56 -13.73 -10.36
CA CYS A 65 25.81 -12.69 -9.36
C CYS A 65 24.58 -11.79 -9.19
N TYR A 66 24.04 -11.70 -7.97
CA TYR A 66 22.91 -10.85 -7.67
C TYR A 66 23.31 -9.82 -6.60
N ASP A 67 23.34 -8.56 -6.96
CA ASP A 67 23.74 -7.45 -6.09
C ASP A 67 22.59 -6.96 -5.19
N VAL A 68 22.88 -6.01 -4.29
CA VAL A 68 21.88 -5.28 -3.50
C VAL A 68 20.86 -4.61 -4.41
N TYR A 69 19.62 -4.48 -3.94
CA TYR A 69 18.57 -3.84 -4.73
C TYR A 69 18.92 -2.38 -5.03
N SER A 70 18.86 -2.02 -6.30
CA SER A 70 18.79 -0.64 -6.75
C SER A 70 17.86 -0.53 -7.96
N PRO A 71 17.22 0.63 -8.19
CA PRO A 71 16.35 0.81 -9.35
C PRO A 71 17.04 0.58 -10.71
N GLN A 72 18.37 0.74 -10.76
CA GLN A 72 19.17 0.55 -11.98
C GLN A 72 19.41 -0.93 -12.32
N VAL A 73 19.51 -1.79 -11.30
CA VAL A 73 19.80 -3.23 -11.46
C VAL A 73 18.54 -4.10 -11.39
N GLU A 74 17.36 -3.49 -11.25
CA GLU A 74 16.06 -4.17 -11.27
C GLU A 74 15.89 -5.00 -12.55
N ASP A 75 15.42 -6.24 -12.40
CA ASP A 75 15.15 -7.13 -13.53
C ASP A 75 13.74 -6.92 -14.05
N LYS A 76 13.64 -6.43 -15.28
CA LYS A 76 12.38 -6.13 -15.96
C LYS A 76 11.96 -7.23 -16.94
N ARG A 77 12.75 -8.29 -17.06
CA ARG A 77 12.49 -9.40 -17.99
C ARG A 77 11.49 -10.38 -17.37
N PRO A 78 10.64 -11.03 -18.18
CA PRO A 78 9.82 -12.14 -17.70
C PRO A 78 10.72 -13.30 -17.24
N PHE A 79 10.24 -14.07 -16.26
CA PHE A 79 11.02 -15.16 -15.66
C PHE A 79 10.16 -16.40 -15.41
N GLY A 80 10.81 -17.52 -15.04
CA GLY A 80 10.11 -18.77 -14.70
C GLY A 80 9.24 -19.28 -15.85
N VAL A 81 7.94 -19.49 -15.58
CA VAL A 81 6.97 -20.01 -16.55
C VAL A 81 6.63 -18.97 -17.65
N MET A 82 6.97 -17.69 -17.44
CA MET A 82 6.72 -16.58 -18.37
C MET A 82 5.25 -16.42 -18.78
N ASN A 83 4.33 -16.95 -17.99
CA ASN A 83 2.90 -16.95 -18.27
C ASN A 83 2.12 -16.40 -17.08
N GLY A 84 1.31 -15.37 -17.29
CA GLY A 84 0.52 -14.72 -16.24
C GLY A 84 1.26 -13.60 -15.51
N THR A 85 0.50 -12.83 -14.73
CA THR A 85 0.96 -11.58 -14.10
C THR A 85 2.06 -11.80 -13.06
N ALA A 86 2.11 -12.99 -12.46
CA ALA A 86 3.13 -13.34 -11.47
C ALA A 86 4.53 -13.43 -12.09
N TRP A 87 4.64 -13.67 -13.39
CA TRP A 87 5.92 -13.97 -14.06
C TRP A 87 6.36 -12.87 -15.03
N THR A 88 5.53 -11.84 -15.20
CA THR A 88 5.78 -10.67 -16.05
C THR A 88 6.03 -9.44 -15.21
N TYR A 89 6.91 -8.56 -15.67
CA TYR A 89 7.20 -7.30 -15.00
C TYR A 89 6.13 -6.25 -15.32
N PHE A 90 5.65 -5.54 -14.31
CA PHE A 90 4.82 -4.36 -14.46
C PHE A 90 5.51 -3.14 -13.88
N SER A 91 5.39 -2.01 -14.56
CA SER A 91 5.91 -0.74 -14.09
C SER A 91 5.07 -0.15 -12.95
N GLU A 92 5.69 0.76 -12.19
CA GLU A 92 5.03 1.47 -11.09
C GLU A 92 3.76 2.22 -11.55
N ARG A 93 3.77 2.76 -12.78
CA ARG A 93 2.60 3.43 -13.37
C ARG A 93 1.46 2.47 -13.71
N GLU A 94 1.78 1.28 -14.23
CA GLU A 94 0.77 0.27 -14.59
C GLU A 94 0.09 -0.30 -13.33
N LEU A 95 0.83 -0.44 -12.23
CA LEU A 95 0.27 -0.90 -10.96
C LEU A 95 -0.38 0.22 -10.14
N GLY A 96 -0.19 1.49 -10.54
CA GLY A 96 -0.51 2.65 -9.70
C GLY A 96 0.21 2.64 -8.35
N GLY A 97 1.36 1.95 -8.27
CA GLY A 97 2.11 1.78 -7.04
C GLY A 97 2.90 3.03 -6.69
N SER A 98 3.34 3.11 -5.43
CA SER A 98 4.31 4.10 -4.97
C SER A 98 5.51 3.40 -4.35
N SER A 99 6.65 4.10 -4.35
CA SER A 99 7.88 3.58 -3.75
C SER A 99 7.70 3.31 -2.25
N HIS A 100 8.19 2.16 -1.80
CA HIS A 100 8.13 1.73 -0.42
C HIS A 100 9.50 1.86 0.25
N TRP A 101 9.57 2.62 1.33
CA TRP A 101 10.78 2.71 2.13
C TRP A 101 10.86 1.50 3.08
N GLY A 102 11.73 0.54 2.74
CA GLY A 102 12.01 -0.65 3.52
C GLY A 102 13.15 -0.47 4.53
N LEU A 103 13.53 -1.55 5.22
CA LEU A 103 14.61 -1.53 6.20
C LEU A 103 15.98 -1.49 5.51
N LEU A 104 16.15 -2.26 4.44
CA LEU A 104 17.42 -2.35 3.69
C LEU A 104 17.52 -1.33 2.56
N ALA A 105 16.42 -1.09 1.85
CA ALA A 105 16.41 -0.25 0.66
C ALA A 105 15.04 0.39 0.43
N THR A 106 15.01 1.42 -0.41
CA THR A 106 13.76 1.96 -0.96
C THR A 106 13.43 1.21 -2.22
N TYR A 107 12.28 0.56 -2.25
CA TYR A 107 11.80 -0.29 -3.33
C TYR A 107 10.82 0.47 -4.22
N SER A 108 10.89 0.28 -5.54
CA SER A 108 9.91 0.85 -6.47
C SER A 108 8.51 0.25 -6.27
N GLY A 109 7.48 0.97 -6.72
CA GLY A 109 6.11 0.44 -6.79
C GLY A 109 5.88 -0.56 -7.93
N ALA A 110 6.93 -0.96 -8.63
CA ALA A 110 6.90 -1.88 -9.76
C ALA A 110 7.00 -3.35 -9.32
N GLY A 111 7.04 -4.26 -10.28
CA GLY A 111 7.34 -5.68 -10.07
C GLY A 111 6.29 -6.61 -10.64
N SER A 112 6.46 -7.89 -10.35
CA SER A 112 5.51 -8.94 -10.75
C SER A 112 4.55 -9.20 -9.62
N TYR A 113 3.27 -9.41 -9.93
CA TYR A 113 2.24 -9.57 -8.91
C TYR A 113 1.31 -10.75 -9.16
N ALA A 114 0.83 -11.35 -8.08
CA ALA A 114 -0.14 -12.41 -8.07
C ALA A 114 -1.26 -12.05 -7.09
N ASP A 115 -2.48 -12.03 -7.57
CA ASP A 115 -3.66 -11.89 -6.72
C ASP A 115 -4.02 -13.27 -6.19
N LEU A 116 -4.20 -13.38 -4.86
CA LEU A 116 -4.40 -14.65 -4.17
C LEU A 116 -5.82 -15.20 -4.32
N GLY A 117 -6.71 -14.48 -4.99
CA GLY A 117 -8.14 -14.80 -5.03
C GLY A 117 -8.87 -14.41 -3.76
N THR A 118 -10.12 -14.83 -3.67
CA THR A 118 -11.05 -14.43 -2.60
C THR A 118 -11.50 -15.59 -1.72
N SER A 119 -11.20 -16.83 -2.14
CA SER A 119 -11.53 -18.04 -1.40
C SER A 119 -10.29 -18.71 -0.83
N GLN A 120 -10.49 -19.49 0.22
CA GLN A 120 -9.41 -20.23 0.85
C GLN A 120 -8.76 -21.22 -0.14
N ALA A 121 -9.58 -21.95 -0.90
CA ALA A 121 -9.12 -22.95 -1.87
C ALA A 121 -8.31 -22.33 -3.02
N GLU A 122 -8.78 -21.22 -3.58
CA GLU A 122 -8.09 -20.51 -4.66
C GLU A 122 -6.73 -19.99 -4.21
N SER A 123 -6.67 -19.35 -3.03
CA SER A 123 -5.42 -18.85 -2.48
C SER A 123 -4.40 -19.97 -2.21
N LYS A 124 -4.87 -21.13 -1.71
CA LYS A 124 -4.02 -22.32 -1.56
C LYS A 124 -3.48 -22.81 -2.91
N ALA A 125 -4.33 -22.87 -3.94
CA ALA A 125 -3.92 -23.29 -5.28
C ALA A 125 -2.88 -22.34 -5.89
N VAL A 126 -3.09 -21.03 -5.79
CA VAL A 126 -2.15 -20.01 -6.28
C VAL A 126 -0.82 -20.12 -5.54
N MET A 127 -0.81 -20.19 -4.20
CA MET A 127 0.42 -20.31 -3.43
C MET A 127 1.17 -21.61 -3.71
N ALA A 128 0.47 -22.73 -3.85
CA ALA A 128 1.07 -24.01 -4.22
C ALA A 128 1.74 -23.92 -5.61
N TYR A 129 1.03 -23.35 -6.59
CA TYR A 129 1.56 -23.13 -7.94
C TYR A 129 2.82 -22.23 -7.94
N LEU A 130 2.81 -21.12 -7.19
CA LEU A 130 3.98 -20.23 -7.08
C LEU A 130 5.17 -20.92 -6.41
N LYS A 131 4.90 -21.78 -5.41
CA LYS A 131 5.94 -22.55 -4.70
C LYS A 131 6.56 -23.63 -5.59
N GLU A 132 5.73 -24.41 -6.30
CA GLU A 132 6.19 -25.48 -7.20
C GLU A 132 7.06 -24.94 -8.34
N ASN A 133 6.76 -23.73 -8.83
CA ASN A 133 7.50 -23.09 -9.91
C ASN A 133 8.63 -22.17 -9.42
N LEU A 134 8.98 -22.20 -8.12
CA LEU A 134 10.08 -21.43 -7.53
C LEU A 134 9.98 -19.91 -7.79
N TRP A 135 8.79 -19.34 -7.56
CA TRP A 135 8.54 -17.92 -7.77
C TRP A 135 9.53 -17.02 -7.00
N ILE A 136 9.80 -17.38 -5.75
CA ILE A 136 10.85 -16.78 -4.93
C ILE A 136 12.16 -17.52 -5.23
N SER A 137 13.18 -16.76 -5.64
CA SER A 137 14.48 -17.29 -6.07
C SER A 137 15.63 -16.43 -5.51
N ARG A 138 16.88 -16.81 -5.80
CA ARG A 138 18.08 -16.06 -5.38
C ARG A 138 18.10 -14.60 -5.86
N ALA A 139 17.40 -14.31 -6.96
CA ALA A 139 17.26 -12.99 -7.55
C ALA A 139 16.27 -12.07 -6.80
N THR A 140 15.42 -12.64 -5.94
CA THR A 140 14.38 -11.91 -5.23
C THR A 140 15.00 -10.97 -4.19
N ARG A 141 14.47 -9.76 -4.05
CA ARG A 141 14.93 -8.76 -3.08
C ARG A 141 13.85 -8.30 -2.12
N ALA A 142 12.61 -8.22 -2.58
CA ALA A 142 11.47 -7.91 -1.73
C ALA A 142 10.23 -8.64 -2.24
N VAL A 143 9.43 -9.15 -1.29
CA VAL A 143 8.08 -9.65 -1.52
C VAL A 143 7.14 -8.88 -0.61
N PHE A 144 6.15 -8.25 -1.21
CA PHE A 144 5.09 -7.50 -0.54
C PHE A 144 3.83 -8.35 -0.53
N LEU A 145 3.11 -8.33 0.57
CA LEU A 145 1.76 -8.84 0.69
C LEU A 145 0.89 -7.69 1.18
N ASP A 146 -0.02 -7.26 0.32
CA ASP A 146 -0.91 -6.14 0.55
C ASP A 146 -2.36 -6.62 0.57
N PHE A 147 -3.10 -6.23 1.61
CA PHE A 147 -4.55 -6.45 1.69
C PHE A 147 -5.20 -5.38 2.55
N THR A 148 -6.50 -5.14 2.34
CA THR A 148 -7.25 -4.14 3.09
C THR A 148 -8.49 -4.77 3.70
N VAL A 149 -8.75 -4.44 4.96
CA VAL A 149 -9.91 -4.93 5.69
C VAL A 149 -10.73 -3.73 6.18
N TYR A 150 -12.04 -3.82 6.11
CA TYR A 150 -12.97 -2.79 6.55
C TYR A 150 -13.81 -3.26 7.73
N ASN A 151 -13.77 -2.50 8.82
CA ASN A 151 -14.61 -2.74 9.99
C ASN A 151 -15.88 -1.89 9.88
N ALA A 152 -17.04 -2.55 9.75
CA ALA A 152 -18.33 -1.88 9.61
C ALA A 152 -18.82 -1.24 10.92
N ASN A 153 -18.44 -1.79 12.08
CA ASN A 153 -18.85 -1.30 13.40
C ASN A 153 -18.26 0.08 13.71
N LEU A 154 -16.98 0.28 13.33
CA LEU A 154 -16.25 1.53 13.57
C LEU A 154 -16.15 2.42 12.32
N ASN A 155 -16.55 1.92 11.15
CA ASN A 155 -16.35 2.57 9.86
C ASN A 155 -14.86 2.95 9.64
N LEU A 156 -13.97 1.98 9.87
CA LEU A 156 -12.52 2.14 9.73
C LEU A 156 -11.97 1.12 8.73
N PHE A 157 -11.02 1.55 7.92
CA PHE A 157 -10.26 0.71 7.00
C PHE A 157 -8.90 0.45 7.61
N CYS A 158 -8.44 -0.80 7.59
CA CYS A 158 -7.10 -1.21 7.96
C CYS A 158 -6.38 -1.67 6.69
N ILE A 159 -5.40 -0.89 6.26
CA ILE A 159 -4.53 -1.22 5.12
C ILE A 159 -3.31 -1.94 5.70
N ALA A 160 -3.18 -3.21 5.39
CA ALA A 160 -2.10 -4.07 5.85
C ALA A 160 -1.08 -4.27 4.73
N LYS A 161 0.19 -4.00 5.06
CA LYS A 161 1.34 -4.25 4.21
C LYS A 161 2.37 -5.05 4.98
N ILE A 162 2.67 -6.26 4.51
CA ILE A 162 3.70 -7.12 5.07
C ILE A 162 4.80 -7.25 4.03
N VAL A 163 6.05 -6.99 4.43
CA VAL A 163 7.19 -6.95 3.54
C VAL A 163 8.21 -7.97 3.99
N PHE A 164 8.65 -8.82 3.06
CA PHE A 164 9.72 -9.77 3.25
C PHE A 164 10.91 -9.33 2.39
N GLU A 165 11.94 -8.80 3.05
CA GLU A 165 13.17 -8.37 2.39
C GLU A 165 14.19 -9.52 2.38
N PHE A 166 14.83 -9.72 1.23
CA PHE A 166 15.84 -10.74 1.02
C PHE A 166 17.18 -10.04 0.74
N PRO A 167 18.06 -9.90 1.74
CA PRO A 167 19.39 -9.31 1.55
C PRO A 167 20.21 -10.07 0.51
N ALA A 168 21.16 -9.38 -0.15
CA ALA A 168 22.09 -10.04 -1.09
C ALA A 168 22.97 -11.11 -0.41
N THR A 169 23.16 -11.01 0.91
CA THR A 169 23.86 -12.02 1.74
C THR A 169 23.04 -13.28 2.00
N GLY A 170 21.76 -13.31 1.59
CA GLY A 170 20.80 -14.33 1.96
C GLY A 170 20.07 -14.03 3.27
N GLY A 171 19.14 -14.93 3.64
CA GLY A 171 18.22 -14.74 4.75
C GLY A 171 16.92 -14.03 4.34
N MET A 172 16.06 -13.78 5.32
CA MET A 172 14.78 -13.09 5.13
C MET A 172 14.51 -12.19 6.34
N ILE A 173 14.22 -10.92 6.09
CA ILE A 173 13.91 -9.93 7.12
C ILE A 173 12.44 -9.50 6.92
N PRO A 174 11.52 -9.94 7.79
CA PRO A 174 10.14 -9.50 7.72
C PRO A 174 9.97 -8.12 8.37
N SER A 175 9.09 -7.31 7.81
CA SER A 175 8.59 -6.06 8.39
C SER A 175 7.10 -5.90 8.06
N TRP A 176 6.40 -5.04 8.79
CA TRP A 176 4.96 -4.84 8.62
C TRP A 176 4.57 -3.38 8.87
N SER A 177 3.51 -2.95 8.19
CA SER A 177 2.87 -1.65 8.38
C SER A 177 1.36 -1.85 8.33
N PHE A 178 0.71 -1.58 9.46
CA PHE A 178 -0.75 -1.54 9.56
C PHE A 178 -1.19 -0.08 9.70
N ARG A 179 -1.99 0.40 8.76
CA ARG A 179 -2.50 1.79 8.77
C ARG A 179 -4.02 1.77 8.86
N THR A 180 -4.54 2.24 9.98
CA THR A 180 -5.98 2.40 10.19
C THR A 180 -6.42 3.81 9.78
N VAL A 181 -7.31 3.91 8.81
CA VAL A 181 -7.77 5.17 8.22
C VAL A 181 -9.29 5.20 8.11
N LYS A 182 -9.90 6.35 8.41
CA LYS A 182 -11.33 6.60 8.19
C LYS A 182 -11.52 7.21 6.81
N LEU A 183 -11.79 6.36 5.81
CA LEU A 183 -11.94 6.81 4.42
C LEU A 183 -13.34 7.37 4.14
N LEU A 184 -14.38 6.76 4.73
CA LEU A 184 -15.75 7.26 4.64
C LEU A 184 -16.00 8.28 5.75
N ARG A 185 -15.82 9.56 5.44
CA ARG A 185 -15.83 10.62 6.47
C ARG A 185 -17.21 11.02 6.94
N TYR A 186 -18.24 11.03 6.10
CA TYR A 186 -19.55 11.65 6.41
C TYR A 186 -20.67 10.62 6.52
N VAL A 187 -20.59 9.73 7.52
CA VAL A 187 -21.58 8.66 7.71
C VAL A 187 -22.42 8.89 8.96
N THR A 188 -21.79 9.24 10.08
CA THR A 188 -22.46 9.38 11.38
C THR A 188 -22.83 10.83 11.70
N THR A 189 -23.74 11.05 12.64
CA THR A 189 -24.11 12.40 13.10
C THR A 189 -22.92 13.19 13.65
N SER A 190 -22.01 12.53 14.37
CA SER A 190 -20.76 13.11 14.85
C SER A 190 -19.84 13.55 13.70
N ASP A 191 -19.91 12.88 12.55
CA ASP A 191 -19.11 13.26 11.38
C ASP A 191 -19.60 14.55 10.73
N TYR A 192 -20.92 14.79 10.71
CA TYR A 192 -21.49 16.04 10.22
C TYR A 192 -21.09 17.24 11.09
N PHE A 193 -20.87 17.03 12.40
CA PHE A 193 -20.30 18.07 13.25
C PHE A 193 -18.87 18.43 12.82
N ILE A 194 -18.02 17.43 12.54
CA ILE A 194 -16.66 17.65 12.00
C ILE A 194 -16.73 18.39 10.67
N PHE A 195 -17.66 18.04 9.79
CA PHE A 195 -17.87 18.73 8.51
C PHE A 195 -18.18 20.23 8.70
N ILE A 196 -19.05 20.57 9.66
CA ILE A 196 -19.34 21.98 9.99
C ILE A 196 -18.09 22.69 10.51
N CYS A 197 -17.29 22.03 11.36
CA CYS A 197 -16.01 22.57 11.81
C CYS A 197 -15.02 22.79 10.66
N GLU A 198 -14.97 21.90 9.66
CA GLU A 198 -14.14 22.07 8.46
C GLU A 198 -14.58 23.28 7.62
N ILE A 199 -15.89 23.53 7.51
CA ILE A 199 -16.42 24.75 6.85
C ILE A 199 -16.00 25.99 7.61
N ILE A 200 -16.19 26.01 8.93
CA ILE A 200 -15.81 27.15 9.78
C ILE A 200 -14.32 27.43 9.67
N PHE A 201 -13.48 26.38 9.75
CA PHE A 201 -12.04 26.49 9.56
C PHE A 201 -11.67 27.08 8.19
N THR A 202 -12.31 26.61 7.12
CA THR A 202 -12.10 27.14 5.76
C THR A 202 -12.45 28.63 5.66
N VAL A 203 -13.54 29.06 6.30
CA VAL A 203 -13.93 30.48 6.35
C VAL A 203 -12.87 31.32 7.08
N PHE A 204 -12.33 30.83 8.21
CA PHE A 204 -11.23 31.50 8.91
C PHE A 204 -9.97 31.63 8.05
N VAL A 205 -9.59 30.56 7.34
CA VAL A 205 -8.42 30.59 6.44
C VAL A 205 -8.62 31.62 5.33
N VAL A 206 -9.81 31.71 4.73
CA VAL A 206 -10.11 32.72 3.70
C VAL A 206 -10.07 34.14 4.27
N TYR A 207 -10.62 34.35 5.47
CA TYR A 207 -10.58 35.63 6.15
C TYR A 207 -9.13 36.11 6.39
N TYR A 208 -8.31 35.28 7.04
CA TYR A 208 -6.91 35.62 7.33
C TYR A 208 -6.07 35.74 6.06
N LEU A 209 -6.37 34.97 5.02
CA LEU A 209 -5.72 35.14 3.72
C LEU A 209 -5.96 36.53 3.11
N ILE A 210 -7.19 37.05 3.20
CA ILE A 210 -7.51 38.41 2.71
C ILE A 210 -6.79 39.47 3.55
N GLU A 211 -6.81 39.31 4.88
CA GLU A 211 -6.12 40.21 5.81
C GLU A 211 -4.62 40.30 5.49
N GLU A 212 -3.96 39.15 5.32
CA GLU A 212 -2.53 39.10 5.00
C GLU A 212 -2.20 39.70 3.64
N ILE A 213 -3.04 39.47 2.63
CA ILE A 213 -2.85 40.09 1.30
C ILE A 213 -2.92 41.63 1.40
N LEU A 214 -3.82 42.16 2.22
CA LEU A 214 -3.94 43.61 2.42
C LEU A 214 -2.74 44.17 3.18
N GLU A 215 -2.26 43.46 4.19
CA GLU A 215 -1.10 43.87 4.97
C GLU A 215 0.20 43.83 4.16
N ILE A 216 0.42 42.78 3.35
CA ILE A 216 1.56 42.67 2.43
C ILE A 216 1.54 43.83 1.42
N LYS A 217 0.37 44.21 0.90
CA LYS A 217 0.23 45.36 -0.03
C LYS A 217 0.61 46.69 0.64
N ARG A 218 0.29 46.86 1.93
CA ARG A 218 0.59 48.07 2.69
C ARG A 218 2.07 48.14 3.11
N ASN A 219 2.61 47.05 3.67
CA ASN A 219 3.91 47.03 4.34
C ASN A 219 5.06 46.59 3.40
N LYS A 220 4.75 46.05 2.22
CA LYS A 220 5.70 45.63 1.16
C LYS A 220 6.88 44.83 1.72
N CYS A 221 8.11 45.29 1.49
CA CYS A 221 9.34 44.59 1.89
C CYS A 221 9.65 44.65 3.40
N LYS A 222 9.00 45.55 4.18
CA LYS A 222 9.18 45.58 5.64
C LYS A 222 8.47 44.41 6.33
N TYR A 223 7.41 43.90 5.70
CA TYR A 223 6.63 42.78 6.21
C TYR A 223 7.49 41.53 6.43
N PHE A 224 8.33 41.18 5.46
CA PHE A 224 9.22 40.00 5.50
C PHE A 224 10.42 40.11 6.46
N LYS A 225 10.56 41.22 7.19
CA LYS A 225 11.59 41.37 8.22
C LYS A 225 11.09 41.00 9.61
N ASP A 226 9.77 40.96 9.80
CA ASP A 226 9.17 40.57 11.07
C ASP A 226 8.99 39.05 11.13
N PHE A 227 9.33 38.47 12.26
CA PHE A 227 9.24 37.04 12.50
C PHE A 227 7.79 36.56 12.57
N PHE A 228 6.90 37.35 13.19
CA PHE A 228 5.49 36.97 13.38
C PHE A 228 4.75 36.88 12.04
N ASN A 229 4.96 37.86 11.17
CA ASN A 229 4.45 37.86 9.79
C ASN A 229 4.87 36.61 8.99
N ILE A 230 6.10 36.14 9.17
CA ILE A 230 6.58 34.91 8.50
C ILE A 230 5.85 33.68 9.06
N GLN A 231 5.61 33.65 10.38
CA GLN A 231 4.86 32.58 11.03
C GLN A 231 3.41 32.52 10.52
N ASP A 232 2.75 33.67 10.35
CA ASP A 232 1.35 33.75 9.89
C ASP A 232 1.22 33.25 8.44
N ILE A 233 2.15 33.63 7.55
CA ILE A 233 2.25 33.06 6.20
C ILE A 233 2.43 31.53 6.26
N LEU A 234 3.31 31.02 7.12
CA LEU A 234 3.58 29.59 7.21
C LEU A 234 2.32 28.82 7.64
N VAL A 235 1.60 29.30 8.66
CA VAL A 235 0.35 28.70 9.13
C VAL A 235 -0.71 28.71 8.02
N LEU A 236 -0.84 29.81 7.27
CA LEU A 236 -1.77 29.89 6.14
C LEU A 236 -1.41 28.91 5.02
N VAL A 237 -0.14 28.81 4.64
CA VAL A 237 0.34 27.87 3.62
C VAL A 237 0.03 26.42 4.02
N VAL A 238 0.33 26.05 5.26
CA VAL A 238 0.01 24.71 5.78
C VAL A 238 -1.50 24.47 5.78
N SER A 239 -2.30 25.45 6.21
CA SER A 239 -3.76 25.33 6.24
C SER A 239 -4.37 25.13 4.85
N ILE A 240 -3.90 25.88 3.85
CA ILE A 240 -4.34 25.73 2.45
C ILE A 240 -3.95 24.35 1.91
N MET A 241 -2.73 23.87 2.20
CA MET A 241 -2.30 22.52 1.81
C MET A 241 -3.18 21.44 2.45
N CYS A 242 -3.53 21.59 3.73
CA CYS A 242 -4.42 20.64 4.43
C CYS A 242 -5.83 20.61 3.81
N ILE A 243 -6.41 21.78 3.47
CA ILE A 243 -7.71 21.86 2.80
C ILE A 243 -7.64 21.19 1.42
N GLY A 244 -6.61 21.51 0.63
CA GLY A 244 -6.40 20.90 -0.69
C GLY A 244 -6.26 19.39 -0.63
N PHE A 245 -5.47 18.87 0.32
CA PHE A 245 -5.31 17.44 0.52
C PHE A 245 -6.61 16.75 0.97
N SER A 246 -7.39 17.39 1.85
CA SER A 246 -8.69 16.86 2.29
C SER A 246 -9.66 16.69 1.12
N VAL A 247 -9.76 17.68 0.25
CA VAL A 247 -10.60 17.64 -0.96
C VAL A 247 -10.10 16.58 -1.94
N TYR A 248 -8.80 16.55 -2.22
CA TYR A 248 -8.20 15.57 -3.11
C TYR A 248 -8.47 14.14 -2.64
N ARG A 249 -8.26 13.85 -1.34
CA ARG A 249 -8.53 12.54 -0.76
C ARG A 249 -10.00 12.14 -0.92
N ASN A 250 -10.94 13.05 -0.69
CA ASN A 250 -12.36 12.74 -0.84
C ASN A 250 -12.71 12.36 -2.29
N MET A 251 -12.17 13.09 -3.28
CA MET A 251 -12.38 12.78 -4.71
C MET A 251 -11.80 11.41 -5.10
N VAL A 252 -10.58 11.10 -4.66
CA VAL A 252 -9.94 9.80 -4.93
C VAL A 252 -10.74 8.66 -4.29
N MET A 253 -11.25 8.88 -3.08
CA MET A 253 -12.01 7.87 -2.35
C MET A 253 -13.34 7.52 -3.01
N GLU A 254 -14.06 8.51 -3.54
CA GLU A 254 -15.31 8.26 -4.29
C GLU A 254 -15.05 7.38 -5.51
N GLY A 255 -14.02 7.69 -6.30
CA GLY A 255 -13.65 6.88 -7.46
C GLY A 255 -13.18 5.46 -7.11
N LEU A 256 -12.39 5.31 -6.04
CA LEU A 256 -11.90 4.00 -5.60
C LEU A 256 -13.03 3.13 -5.04
N LEU A 257 -14.00 3.73 -4.35
CA LEU A 257 -15.17 3.02 -3.85
C LEU A 257 -16.09 2.56 -5.00
N GLU A 258 -16.27 3.40 -6.02
CA GLU A 258 -17.03 3.04 -7.22
C GLU A 258 -16.39 1.86 -7.97
N ASP A 259 -15.06 1.88 -8.16
CA ASP A 259 -14.34 0.77 -8.79
C ASP A 259 -14.50 -0.53 -7.98
N LEU A 260 -14.38 -0.44 -6.65
CA LEU A 260 -14.59 -1.57 -5.74
C LEU A 260 -16.00 -2.16 -5.80
N LEU A 261 -17.03 -1.31 -5.87
CA LEU A 261 -18.41 -1.76 -6.00
C LEU A 261 -18.66 -2.42 -7.37
N SER A 262 -17.97 -1.95 -8.41
CA SER A 262 -18.06 -2.53 -9.75
C SER A 262 -17.31 -3.87 -9.89
N ARG A 263 -16.19 -4.03 -9.17
CA ARG A 263 -15.28 -5.19 -9.25
C ARG A 263 -14.81 -5.61 -7.85
N PRO A 264 -15.67 -6.28 -7.07
CA PRO A 264 -15.41 -6.57 -5.66
C PRO A 264 -14.32 -7.61 -5.41
N ASP A 265 -13.91 -8.35 -6.44
CA ASP A 265 -12.92 -9.44 -6.33
C ASP A 265 -11.50 -9.00 -6.67
N ASN A 266 -11.33 -7.83 -7.30
CA ASN A 266 -10.01 -7.32 -7.66
C ASN A 266 -9.33 -6.64 -6.47
N TYR A 267 -8.00 -6.61 -6.47
CA TYR A 267 -7.23 -5.88 -5.47
C TYR A 267 -7.46 -4.35 -5.62
N PRO A 268 -7.97 -3.67 -4.58
CA PRO A 268 -8.03 -2.21 -4.55
C PRO A 268 -6.71 -1.62 -4.08
N ASN A 269 -6.20 -0.64 -4.82
CA ASN A 269 -5.00 0.08 -4.40
C ASN A 269 -5.36 1.24 -3.45
N PHE A 270 -5.26 0.96 -2.14
CA PHE A 270 -5.42 1.96 -1.08
C PHE A 270 -4.09 2.57 -0.61
N ASN A 271 -2.97 2.27 -1.27
CA ASN A 271 -1.64 2.76 -0.89
C ASN A 271 -1.32 4.09 -1.59
N PHE A 272 -2.00 5.17 -1.18
CA PHE A 272 -1.75 6.55 -1.62
C PHE A 272 -1.28 7.46 -0.48
#